data_AF-A0A7C2A5T3-F1
#
_entry.id   AF-A0A7C2A5T3-F1
#
_cell.length_a   1.000
_cell.length_b   1.000
_cell.length_c   1.000
_cell.angle_alpha   90.00
_cell.angle_beta   90.00
_cell.angle_gamma   90.00
#
_symmetry.space_group_name_H-M   'P 1'
#
loop_
_entity.id
_entity.type
_entity.pdbx_description
1 polymer ?
#
loop_
_entity_poly.entity_id
_entity_poly.type
_entity_poly.pdbx_seq_one_letter_code
_entity_poly.pdbx_strand_id
1 'polypeptide(L)' 'MDDTRPFPIQDGPSYRNLEGRLVYPQQSKIPWWLAEEAYIYYSAKYGKGQSLERLAERGGFGREELLLYLRREKP' A
#
# COMPACT_ATOMS: atom_id res chain seq x y z
N MET A 1 1.00 -7.73 18.02
CA MET A 1 1.25 -7.42 16.60
C MET A 1 1.99 -6.10 16.63
N ASP A 2 3.32 -6.17 16.59
CA ASP A 2 4.19 -5.09 17.06
C ASP A 2 5.27 -4.74 16.02
N ASP A 3 5.11 -5.25 14.79
CA ASP A 3 6.03 -4.94 13.70
C ASP A 3 5.76 -3.52 13.19
N THR A 4 6.54 -2.57 13.69
CA THR A 4 6.48 -1.16 13.32
C THR A 4 7.40 -0.82 12.16
N ARG A 5 7.97 -1.82 11.45
CA ARG A 5 8.73 -1.54 10.22
C ARG A 5 7.84 -0.74 9.25
N PRO A 6 8.38 0.27 8.56
CA PRO A 6 7.58 1.08 7.67
C PRO A 6 7.18 0.28 6.43
N PHE A 7 5.86 0.19 6.17
CA PHE A 7 5.31 -0.29 4.92
C PHE A 7 4.82 0.91 4.08
N PRO A 8 5.22 1.03 2.80
CA PRO A 8 4.87 2.16 1.98
C PRO A 8 3.38 2.12 1.59
N ILE A 9 2.79 3.30 1.42
CA ILE A 9 1.47 3.50 0.83
C ILE A 9 1.65 4.37 -0.40
N GLN A 10 1.06 3.93 -1.50
CA GLN A 10 0.99 4.73 -2.72
C GLN A 10 0.08 5.92 -2.44
N ASP A 11 0.66 7.12 -2.43
CA ASP A 11 -0.06 8.37 -2.12
C ASP A 11 -0.04 9.32 -3.32
N GLY A 12 -1.22 9.85 -3.60
CA GLY A 12 -1.45 11.02 -4.44
C GLY A 12 -1.35 10.84 -5.97
N PRO A 13 -2.04 11.70 -6.73
CA PRO A 13 -1.77 11.84 -8.15
C PRO A 13 -0.36 12.39 -8.34
N SER A 14 0.36 11.86 -9.32
CA SER A 14 1.61 12.46 -9.77
C SER A 14 1.36 13.89 -10.25
N TYR A 15 2.22 14.83 -9.90
CA TYR A 15 2.16 16.21 -10.39
C TYR A 15 3.39 16.53 -11.24
N ARG A 16 3.33 17.55 -12.09
CA ARG A 16 4.53 18.09 -12.74
C ARG A 16 5.15 19.15 -11.85
N ASN A 17 6.44 19.03 -11.54
CA ASN A 17 7.18 20.11 -10.88
C ASN A 17 7.39 21.29 -11.83
N LEU A 18 8.03 22.36 -11.33
CA LEU A 18 8.34 23.56 -12.11
C LEU A 18 9.26 23.28 -13.31
N GLU A 19 10.00 22.16 -13.29
CA GLU A 19 10.84 21.68 -14.39
C GLU A 19 10.08 20.77 -15.38
N GLY A 20 8.76 20.59 -15.19
CA GLY A 20 7.93 19.71 -16.02
C GLY A 20 8.10 18.22 -15.75
N ARG A 21 8.89 17.82 -14.74
CA ARG A 21 9.12 16.41 -14.36
C ARG A 21 7.96 15.87 -13.55
N LEU A 22 7.56 14.62 -13.82
CA LEU A 22 6.58 13.93 -13.00
C LEU A 22 7.17 13.66 -11.61
N VAL A 23 6.54 14.19 -10.57
CA VAL A 23 6.86 13.98 -9.17
C VAL A 23 5.74 13.16 -8.54
N TYR A 24 6.16 12.11 -7.86
CA TYR A 24 5.30 11.29 -7.03
C TYR A 24 5.53 11.76 -5.59
N PRO A 25 4.54 12.43 -4.96
CA PRO A 25 4.70 12.92 -3.60
C PRO A 25 5.09 11.79 -2.65
N GLN A 26 5.87 12.13 -1.60
CA GLN A 26 6.41 11.11 -0.70
C GLN A 26 5.31 10.20 -0.16
N GLN A 27 5.52 8.91 -0.38
CA GLN A 27 4.67 7.81 0.03
C GLN A 27 4.48 7.83 1.54
N SER A 28 3.24 8.05 1.98
CA SER A 28 2.83 7.83 3.37
C SER A 28 3.25 6.42 3.81
N LYS A 29 3.51 6.22 5.11
CA LYS A 29 3.92 4.91 5.65
C LYS A 29 2.95 4.46 6.72
N ILE A 30 2.70 3.15 6.78
CA ILE A 30 1.99 2.51 7.88
C ILE A 30 2.90 1.50 8.58
N PRO A 31 2.60 1.10 9.83
CA PRO A 31 3.26 -0.05 10.45
C PRO A 31 3.05 -1.32 9.62
N TRP A 32 4.07 -2.18 9.55
CA TRP A 32 4.02 -3.44 8.82
C TRP A 32 2.87 -4.33 9.27
N TRP A 33 2.60 -4.39 10.57
CA TRP A 33 1.48 -5.18 11.11
C TRP A 33 0.12 -4.77 10.51
N LEU A 34 -0.06 -3.49 10.19
CA LEU A 34 -1.30 -3.01 9.59
C LEU A 34 -1.39 -3.41 8.11
N ALA A 35 -0.25 -3.48 7.42
CA ALA A 35 -0.17 -4.00 6.07
C ALA A 35 -0.42 -5.51 6.03
N GLU A 36 0.01 -6.26 7.06
CA GLU A 36 -0.30 -7.70 7.20
C GLU A 36 -1.81 -7.94 7.31
N GLU A 37 -2.52 -7.15 8.12
CA GLU A 37 -3.98 -7.23 8.24
C GLU A 37 -4.68 -7.00 6.89
N ALA A 38 -4.25 -6.00 6.13
CA ALA A 38 -4.77 -5.76 4.77
C ALA A 38 -4.41 -6.90 3.80
N TYR A 39 -3.19 -7.45 3.92
CA TYR A 39 -2.69 -8.52 3.05
C TYR A 39 -3.45 -9.83 3.21
N ILE A 40 -3.93 -10.14 4.42
CA ILE A 40 -4.80 -11.31 4.66
C ILE A 40 -6.02 -11.26 3.73
N TYR A 41 -6.67 -10.10 3.63
CA TYR A 41 -7.84 -9.94 2.77
C TYR A 41 -7.46 -9.87 1.28
N TYR A 42 -6.41 -9.13 0.93
CA TYR A 42 -5.89 -9.06 -0.44
C TYR A 42 -5.56 -10.47 -0.99
N SER A 43 -4.81 -11.27 -0.23
CA SER A 43 -4.36 -12.60 -0.65
C SER A 43 -5.49 -13.63 -0.70
N ALA A 44 -6.53 -13.47 0.11
CA ALA A 44 -7.75 -14.26 -0.01
C ALA A 44 -8.50 -13.98 -1.32
N LYS A 45 -8.47 -12.73 -1.80
CA LYS A 45 -9.19 -12.29 -3.02
C LYS A 45 -8.42 -12.58 -4.30
N TYR A 46 -7.11 -12.30 -4.33
CA TYR A 46 -6.28 -12.36 -5.54
C TYR A 46 -5.27 -13.51 -5.53
N GLY A 47 -5.23 -14.30 -4.45
CA GLY A 47 -4.22 -15.33 -4.24
C GLY A 47 -2.89 -14.78 -3.72
N LYS A 48 -1.93 -15.68 -3.53
CA LYS A 48 -0.60 -15.38 -2.95
C LYS A 48 0.50 -15.21 -4.00
N GLY A 49 0.14 -14.84 -5.23
CA GLY A 49 1.10 -14.67 -6.33
C GLY A 49 2.11 -13.53 -6.10
N GLN A 50 1.82 -12.61 -5.17
CA GLN A 50 2.75 -11.60 -4.69
C GLN A 50 2.81 -11.66 -3.17
N SER A 51 4.02 -11.69 -2.60
CA SER A 51 4.23 -11.57 -1.15
C SER A 51 4.05 -10.13 -0.68
N LEU A 52 3.87 -9.94 0.63
CA LEU A 52 3.76 -8.61 1.21
C LEU A 52 5.05 -7.79 1.02
N GLU A 53 6.21 -8.43 1.08
CA GLU A 53 7.51 -7.82 0.80
C GLU A 53 7.59 -7.32 -0.64
N ARG A 54 7.14 -8.13 -1.59
CA ARG A 54 7.07 -7.73 -3.01
C ARG A 54 6.10 -6.58 -3.25
N LEU A 55 5.01 -6.50 -2.49
CA LEU A 55 4.13 -5.33 -2.52
C LEU A 55 4.85 -4.09 -1.97
N ALA A 56 5.55 -4.20 -0.84
CA ALA A 56 6.33 -3.10 -0.28
C ALA A 56 7.38 -2.58 -1.28
N GLU A 57 8.12 -3.46 -1.94
CA GLU A 57 9.11 -3.12 -2.97
C GLU A 57 8.49 -2.33 -4.16
N ARG A 58 7.20 -2.54 -4.43
CA ARG A 58 6.45 -1.86 -5.50
C ARG A 58 5.74 -0.58 -5.06
N GLY A 59 5.97 -0.14 -3.82
CA GLY A 59 5.32 1.06 -3.25
C GLY A 59 4.07 0.77 -2.41
N GLY A 60 3.78 -0.51 -2.15
CA GLY A 60 2.74 -0.96 -1.24
C GLY A 60 1.32 -0.82 -1.77
N PHE A 61 0.35 -0.68 -0.86
CA PHE A 61 -1.07 -0.56 -1.21
C PHE A 61 -1.42 0.87 -1.63
N GLY A 62 -2.39 1.04 -2.53
CA GLY A 62 -3.09 2.31 -2.67
C GLY A 62 -3.87 2.65 -1.41
N ARG A 63 -4.05 3.94 -1.09
CA ARG A 63 -4.80 4.37 0.10
C ARG A 63 -6.24 3.82 0.12
N GLU A 64 -6.93 3.87 -1.01
CA GLU A 64 -8.31 3.37 -1.13
C GLU A 64 -8.38 1.85 -1.02
N GLU A 65 -7.45 1.14 -1.66
CA GLU A 65 -7.33 -0.32 -1.53
C GLU A 65 -7.04 -0.75 -0.10
N LEU A 66 -6.12 -0.06 0.59
CA LEU A 66 -5.82 -0.34 1.99
C LEU A 66 -7.10 -0.22 2.84
N LEU A 67 -7.87 0.86 2.67
CA LEU A 67 -9.11 1.06 3.41
C LEU A 67 -10.15 -0.02 3.08
N LEU A 68 -10.30 -0.38 1.80
CA LEU A 68 -11.19 -1.45 1.35
C LEU A 68 -10.83 -2.78 2.04
N TYR A 69 -9.54 -3.12 2.09
CA TYR A 69 -9.05 -4.37 2.67
C TYR A 69 -9.17 -4.38 4.20
N LEU A 70 -8.87 -3.27 4.86
CA LEU A 70 -9.02 -3.15 6.32
C LEU A 70 -10.49 -3.19 6.77
N ARG A 71 -11.41 -2.60 5.98
CA ARG A 71 -12.85 -2.67 6.24
C ARG A 71 -13.47 -4.01 5.86
N ARG A 72 -12.74 -4.86 5.13
CA ARG A 72 -13.20 -6.16 4.60
C ARG A 72 -14.47 -6.01 3.75
N GLU A 73 -14.56 -4.90 3.03
CA GLU A 73 -15.70 -4.61 2.15
C GLU A 73 -15.66 -5.54 0.92
N LYS A 74 -16.85 -6.02 0.52
CA LYS A 74 -17.00 -6.69 -0.79
C LYS A 74 -16.98 -5.61 -1.87
N PRO A 75 -16.23 -5.79 -2.97
CA PRO A 75 -16.20 -4.85 -4.08
C PRO A 75 -17.58 -4.69 -4.75
#